data_AF-A0A522MYJ2-F1
#
_entry.id   AF-A0A522MYJ2-F1
#
_cell.length_a   1.000
_cell.length_b   1.000
_cell.length_c   1.000
_cell.angle_alpha   90.00
_cell.angle_beta   90.00
_cell.angle_gamma   90.00
#
_symmetry.space_group_name_H-M   'P 1'
#
loop_
_entity.id
_entity.type
_entity.pdbx_description
1 polymer ?
#
loop_
_entity_poly.entity_id
_entity_poly.type
_entity_poly.pdbx_seq_one_letter_code
_entity_poly.pdbx_strand_id
1 'polypeptide(L)' 'MLDAKHLPYPKASARAGLGPVQRHLPWSIATTRLRLARVIARHLSRCPCCGRAYQRIMHV' A
#
# COMPACT_ATOMS: atom_id res chain seq x y z
N MET A 1 28.74 -9.50 25.40
CA MET A 1 28.07 -10.31 24.37
C MET A 1 26.76 -10.78 24.98
N LEU A 2 25.61 -10.27 24.52
CA LEU A 2 24.31 -10.58 25.13
C LEU A 2 23.83 -11.95 24.63
N ASP A 3 23.69 -12.90 25.55
CA ASP A 3 23.30 -14.27 25.26
C ASP A 3 21.78 -14.35 25.03
N ALA A 4 21.37 -14.74 23.82
CA ALA A 4 19.97 -14.71 23.40
C ALA A 4 19.05 -15.60 24.25
N LYS A 5 19.61 -16.63 24.91
CA LYS A 5 18.86 -17.60 25.72
C LYS A 5 18.41 -17.06 27.08
N HIS A 6 19.04 -15.98 27.56
CA HIS A 6 18.74 -15.38 28.85
C HIS A 6 17.88 -14.12 28.74
N LEU A 7 17.37 -13.82 27.54
CA LEU A 7 16.40 -12.73 27.40
C LEU A 7 15.08 -13.13 28.07
N PRO A 8 14.52 -12.28 28.94
CA PRO A 8 13.20 -12.52 29.50
C PRO A 8 12.17 -12.61 28.37
N TYR A 9 11.24 -13.56 28.47
CA TYR A 9 10.15 -13.69 27.53
C TYR A 9 9.41 -12.35 27.43
N PRO A 10 9.13 -11.84 26.21
CA PRO A 10 8.50 -10.53 26.06
C PRO A 10 7.15 -10.56 26.78
N LYS A 11 7.00 -9.70 27.79
CA LYS A 11 5.71 -9.51 28.45
C LYS A 11 4.73 -9.05 27.37
N ALA A 12 3.50 -9.57 27.38
CA ALA A 12 2.44 -9.09 26.50
C ALA A 12 2.35 -7.57 26.67
N SER A 13 2.86 -6.81 25.69
CA SER A 13 2.66 -5.37 25.66
C SER A 13 1.16 -5.16 25.58
N ALA A 14 0.57 -4.35 26.46
CA ALA A 14 -0.80 -3.88 26.31
C ALA A 14 -0.99 -3.51 24.83
N ARG A 15 -2.05 -4.02 24.17
CA ARG A 15 -2.35 -3.81 22.74
C ARG A 15 -1.79 -2.45 22.36
N ALA A 16 -0.66 -2.43 21.65
CA ALA A 16 0.10 -1.21 21.46
C ALA A 16 -0.92 -0.17 20.99
N GLY A 17 -1.21 0.82 21.85
CA GLY A 17 -2.21 1.84 21.52
C GLY A 17 -1.85 2.35 20.14
N LEU A 18 -2.85 2.44 19.24
CA LEU A 18 -2.69 2.69 17.79
C LEU A 18 -1.31 3.29 17.52
N GLY A 19 -0.35 2.43 17.12
CA GLY A 19 1.01 2.88 16.85
C GLY A 19 0.92 4.10 15.92
N PRO A 20 1.84 5.07 16.03
CA PRO A 20 1.75 6.31 15.28
C PRO A 20 1.40 6.00 13.83
N VAL A 21 0.31 6.61 13.34
CA VAL A 21 -0.20 6.38 11.97
C VAL A 21 1.00 6.38 11.05
N GLN A 22 1.28 5.24 10.42
CA GLN A 22 2.40 5.13 9.49
C GLN A 22 2.20 6.20 8.42
N ARG A 23 3.03 7.26 8.49
CA ARG A 23 2.95 8.36 7.55
C ARG A 23 3.21 7.81 6.16
N HIS A 24 2.27 8.08 5.26
CA HIS A 24 2.25 7.73 3.84
C HIS A 24 3.48 6.95 3.33
N LEU A 25 3.50 5.63 3.53
CA LEU A 25 4.56 4.79 2.97
C LEU A 25 4.31 4.67 1.45
N PRO A 26 5.22 5.17 0.59
CA PRO A 26 5.05 5.10 -0.87
C PRO A 26 4.96 3.64 -1.38
N TRP A 27 5.38 2.69 -0.54
CA TRP A 27 5.35 1.24 -0.77
C TRP A 27 4.28 0.52 0.04
N SER A 28 3.35 1.24 0.68
CA SER A 28 2.23 0.61 1.37
C SER A 28 1.40 -0.22 0.37
N ILE A 29 0.82 -1.32 0.85
CA ILE A 29 -0.02 -2.19 0.01
C ILE A 29 -1.15 -1.37 -0.65
N ALA A 30 -1.73 -0.41 0.07
CA ALA A 30 -2.78 0.48 -0.46
C ALA A 30 -2.26 1.35 -1.61
N THR A 31 -1.11 2.01 -1.45
CA THR A 31 -0.49 2.83 -2.50
C THR A 31 -0.14 1.98 -3.73
N THR A 32 0.43 0.79 -3.51
CA THR A 32 0.80 -0.13 -4.59
C THR A 32 -0.42 -0.64 -5.36
N ARG A 33 -1.50 -1.01 -4.65
CA ARG A 33 -2.79 -1.39 -5.28
C ARG A 33 -3.34 -0.28 -6.16
N LEU A 34 -3.35 0.96 -5.66
CA LEU A 34 -3.83 2.11 -6.42
C LEU A 34 -2.98 2.37 -7.66
N ARG A 35 -1.64 2.29 -7.55
CA ARG A 35 -0.73 2.46 -8.69
C ARG A 35 -0.96 1.40 -9.75
N LEU A 36 -1.09 0.13 -9.34
CA LEU A 36 -1.34 -0.99 -10.25
C LEU A 36 -2.67 -0.81 -10.98
N ALA A 37 -3.75 -0.49 -10.25
CA ALA A 37 -5.06 -0.23 -10.85
C ALA A 37 -5.01 0.90 -11.89
N ARG A 38 -4.28 1.99 -11.63
CA ARG A 38 -4.08 3.10 -12.58
C ARG A 38 -3.29 2.70 -13.83
N VAL A 39 -2.29 1.81 -13.70
CA VAL A 39 -1.56 1.29 -14.85
C VAL A 39 -2.48 0.41 -15.69
N ILE A 40 -3.17 -0.56 -15.09
CA ILE A 40 -4.11 -1.44 -15.77
C ILE A 40 -5.18 -0.63 -16.51
N ALA A 41 -5.80 0.34 -15.83
CA ALA A 41 -6.83 1.20 -16.41
C ALA A 41 -6.36 1.95 -17.66
N ARG A 42 -5.10 2.39 -17.71
CA ARG A 42 -4.52 3.09 -18.88
C ARG A 42 -4.29 2.17 -20.08
N HIS A 43 -4.15 0.86 -19.86
CA HIS A 43 -4.00 -0.11 -20.94
C HIS A 43 -5.35 -0.63 -21.46
N LEU A 44 -6.45 -0.39 -20.74
CA LEU A 44 -7.79 -0.74 -21.20
C LEU A 44 -8.29 0.28 -22.23
N SER A 45 -8.97 -0.19 -23.26
CA SER A 45 -9.59 0.67 -24.28
C SER A 45 -10.78 1.47 -23.75
N ARG A 46 -11.40 1.02 -22.66
CA ARG A 46 -12.62 1.59 -22.07
C ARG A 46 -12.58 1.50 -20.54
N CYS A 47 -13.27 2.41 -19.84
CA CYS A 47 -13.39 2.33 -18.38
C CYS A 47 -14.16 1.07 -18.00
N PRO A 48 -13.63 0.21 -17.12
CA PRO A 48 -14.38 -0.93 -16.59
C PRO A 48 -15.57 -0.50 -15.72
N CYS A 49 -15.59 0.76 -15.27
CA CYS A 49 -16.64 1.33 -14.44
C CYS A 49 -17.93 1.70 -15.21
N CYS A 50 -17.79 2.25 -16.42
CA CYS A 50 -18.91 2.87 -17.15
C CYS A 50 -18.83 2.65 -18.67
N GLY A 51 -17.86 1.89 -19.17
CA GLY A 51 -17.71 1.56 -20.60
C GLY A 51 -17.25 2.71 -21.49
N ARG A 52 -17.04 3.92 -20.93
CA ARG A 52 -16.58 5.10 -21.69
C ARG A 52 -15.15 4.90 -22.19
N ALA A 53 -14.89 5.24 -23.44
CA ALA A 53 -13.52 5.24 -23.96
C ALA A 53 -12.67 6.27 -23.18
N TYR A 54 -11.45 5.88 -22.79
CA TYR A 54 -10.52 6.84 -22.22
C TYR A 54 -10.13 7.84 -23.32
N GLN A 55 -10.37 9.13 -23.09
CA GLN A 55 -9.83 10.15 -23.98
C GLN A 55 -8.32 10.12 -23.83
N ARG A 56 -7.62 9.68 -24.87
CA ARG A 56 -6.17 9.71 -24.95
C ARG A 56 -5.78 11.19 -24.93
N ILE A 57 -5.41 11.72 -23.75
CA ILE A 57 -4.70 12.99 -23.68
C ILE A 57 -3.33 12.68 -24.26
N MET A 58 -3.18 12.92 -25.57
CA MET A 58 -1.91 12.92 -26.27
C MET A 58 -1.12 14.11 -25.71
N HIS A 59 -0.37 13.88 -24.64
CA HIS A 59 0.71 14.78 -24.30
C HIS A 59 1.82 14.51 -25.31
N VAL A 60 1.94 15.41 -26.30
CA VAL A 60 3.17 15.63 -27.07
C VAL A 60 4.26 16.11 -26.12
#